data_AF-A0A2N5YNL6-F1
#
_entry.id   AF-A0A2N5YNL6-F1
#
_cell.length_a   1.000
_cell.length_b   1.000
_cell.length_c   1.000
_cell.angle_alpha   90.00
_cell.angle_beta   90.00
_cell.angle_gamma   90.00
#
_symmetry.space_group_name_H-M   'P 1'
#
loop_
_entity.id
_entity.type
_entity.pdbx_description
1 polymer ?
#
loop_
_entity_poly.entity_id
_entity_poly.type
_entity_poly.pdbx_seq_one_letter_code
_entity_poly.pdbx_strand_id
1 'polypeptide(L)'
;MQKTIFNVFFAFAIVGIFHNFILAQSLECDSVEINISGYTSGDVQWQISQDSINWLDLDGENNPELLISSTDTNFYRAVIYVGTCEPYYSDGIKNPKSFSLTQDEIDLILAAGTETEMEVMNIFEHPDSNILVSISDPLSVDCNYDEIVHMKERMYLTVTDPLNTGVGIAAPQVGINRRACWIQRYDKAPWWNPFGAPFEFYVNPVITARSDTLVQRADGCLSVPQEAGYPDMPDSTYRAIWVDVEYQLLDGTTITERIDHEYTAHIFQHELDHLDGIMYMERSQINNFKLFILPESSESYPLRGM
;
A
#
# COMPACT_ATOMS: atom_id res chain seq x y z
N MET A 1 -10.65 -9.19 -20.65
CA MET A 1 -10.24 -8.52 -19.41
C MET A 1 -9.57 -9.58 -18.56
N GLN A 2 -8.30 -9.39 -18.27
CA GLN A 2 -7.49 -10.30 -17.48
C GLN A 2 -7.77 -9.94 -16.02
N LYS A 3 -8.32 -10.87 -15.23
CA LYS A 3 -8.64 -10.64 -13.82
C LYS A 3 -7.35 -10.34 -13.06
N THR A 4 -7.20 -9.18 -12.43
CA THR A 4 -6.08 -8.94 -11.52
C THR A 4 -6.33 -9.74 -10.24
N ILE A 5 -5.49 -10.75 -10.03
CA ILE A 5 -5.59 -11.62 -8.86
C ILE A 5 -4.73 -11.00 -7.76
N PHE A 6 -5.34 -10.33 -6.79
CA PHE A 6 -4.67 -10.07 -5.53
C PHE A 6 -4.62 -11.37 -4.73
N ASN A 7 -3.56 -12.15 -4.91
CA ASN A 7 -3.30 -13.29 -4.04
C ASN A 7 -2.85 -12.76 -2.68
N VAL A 8 -3.80 -12.49 -1.78
CA VAL A 8 -3.47 -12.36 -0.36
C VAL A 8 -3.29 -13.78 0.18
N PHE A 9 -2.09 -14.34 0.04
CA PHE A 9 -1.75 -15.64 0.61
C PHE A 9 -1.61 -15.51 2.13
N PHE A 10 -2.62 -15.95 2.89
CA PHE A 10 -2.40 -16.40 4.26
C PHE A 10 -2.07 -17.88 4.23
N ALA A 11 -0.82 -18.21 3.89
CA ALA A 11 -0.32 -19.58 3.89
C ALA A 11 0.33 -19.90 5.24
N PHE A 12 -0.37 -20.65 6.09
CA PHE A 12 0.29 -21.50 7.08
C PHE A 12 -0.16 -22.94 6.87
N ALA A 13 0.76 -23.76 6.35
CA ALA A 13 0.63 -25.20 6.32
C ALA A 13 1.39 -25.80 7.51
N ILE A 14 0.67 -26.33 8.50
CA ILE A 14 1.19 -27.36 9.42
C ILE A 14 0.19 -28.52 9.48
N VAL A 15 0.77 -29.71 9.51
CA VAL A 15 0.21 -31.06 9.42
C VAL A 15 -1.00 -31.29 10.33
N GLY A 16 -2.10 -31.76 9.73
CA GLY A 16 -3.19 -32.47 10.40
C GLY A 16 -4.22 -31.57 11.08
N ILE A 17 -5.44 -31.58 10.53
CA ILE A 17 -6.62 -30.77 10.94
C ILE A 17 -6.63 -29.39 10.26
N PHE A 18 -7.30 -29.35 9.10
CA PHE A 18 -7.36 -28.22 8.18
C PHE A 18 -7.89 -26.94 8.86
N HIS A 19 -7.02 -25.95 9.03
CA HIS A 19 -7.36 -24.54 9.22
C HIS A 19 -6.94 -23.79 7.96
N ASN A 20 -7.66 -22.72 7.59
CA ASN A 20 -7.55 -21.90 6.35
C ASN A 20 -8.19 -22.49 5.08
N PHE A 21 -9.47 -22.14 4.83
CA PHE A 21 -10.21 -22.48 3.61
C PHE A 21 -10.65 -21.26 2.78
N ILE A 22 -10.36 -20.01 3.17
CA ILE A 22 -10.88 -18.84 2.45
C ILE A 22 -9.79 -18.10 1.67
N LEU A 23 -10.06 -17.82 0.40
CA LEU A 23 -9.31 -16.93 -0.49
C LEU A 23 -10.24 -15.79 -0.90
N ALA A 24 -9.90 -14.55 -0.56
CA ALA A 24 -10.61 -13.39 -1.10
C ALA A 24 -9.91 -12.90 -2.37
N GLN A 25 -10.71 -12.61 -3.40
CA GLN A 25 -10.27 -12.10 -4.69
C GLN A 25 -11.18 -10.93 -5.09
N SER A 26 -10.61 -9.74 -5.28
CA SER A 26 -11.36 -8.65 -5.90
C SER A 26 -11.75 -9.05 -7.33
N LEU A 27 -13.04 -9.02 -7.66
CA LEU A 27 -13.50 -9.35 -9.01
C LEU A 27 -13.95 -8.14 -9.81
N GLU A 28 -14.47 -7.09 -9.16
CA GLU A 28 -14.90 -5.84 -9.79
C GLU A 28 -14.81 -4.66 -8.80
N CYS A 29 -15.01 -3.43 -9.26
CA CYS A 29 -14.74 -2.23 -8.48
C CYS A 29 -15.70 -1.94 -7.35
N ASP A 30 -16.90 -2.50 -7.48
CA ASP A 30 -17.94 -2.44 -6.48
C ASP A 30 -18.15 -3.79 -5.79
N SER A 31 -17.41 -4.84 -6.18
CA SER A 31 -17.57 -6.17 -5.59
C SER A 31 -16.27 -6.97 -5.35
N VAL A 32 -16.18 -7.55 -4.16
CA VAL A 32 -15.14 -8.51 -3.79
C VAL A 32 -15.75 -9.91 -3.86
N GLU A 33 -15.08 -10.84 -4.51
CA GLU A 33 -15.43 -12.26 -4.43
C GLU A 33 -14.63 -12.92 -3.31
N ILE A 34 -15.29 -13.70 -2.47
CA ILE A 34 -14.67 -14.54 -1.48
C ILE A 34 -14.93 -15.98 -1.87
N ASN A 35 -13.87 -16.77 -1.99
CA ASN A 35 -13.91 -18.16 -2.43
C ASN A 35 -13.44 -19.10 -1.33
N ILE A 36 -14.09 -20.26 -1.24
CA ILE A 36 -13.66 -21.35 -0.38
C ILE A 36 -12.80 -22.31 -1.19
N SER A 37 -11.58 -22.59 -0.74
CA SER A 37 -10.64 -23.52 -1.38
C SER A 37 -10.26 -24.66 -0.42
N GLY A 38 -10.03 -25.85 -0.97
CA GLY A 38 -9.51 -27.00 -0.21
C GLY A 38 -10.56 -27.96 0.35
N TYR A 39 -11.86 -27.68 0.22
CA TYR A 39 -12.92 -28.61 0.65
C TYR A 39 -13.38 -29.52 -0.51
N THR A 40 -13.70 -30.78 -0.21
CA THR A 40 -14.03 -31.80 -1.22
C THR A 40 -15.52 -32.13 -1.34
N SER A 41 -16.29 -31.80 -0.31
CA SER A 41 -17.73 -32.14 -0.21
C SER A 41 -18.36 -31.40 0.97
N GLY A 42 -19.64 -31.08 0.88
CA GLY A 42 -20.43 -30.45 1.95
C GLY A 42 -21.27 -29.29 1.44
N ASP A 43 -22.30 -28.92 2.21
CA ASP A 43 -23.13 -27.75 1.93
C ASP A 43 -22.51 -26.51 2.57
N VAL A 44 -22.38 -25.42 1.81
CA VAL A 44 -21.82 -24.16 2.27
C VAL A 44 -22.94 -23.25 2.77
N GLN A 45 -22.66 -22.48 3.82
CA GLN A 45 -23.48 -21.36 4.29
C GLN A 45 -22.54 -20.22 4.70
N TRP A 46 -22.66 -19.07 4.05
CA TRP A 46 -21.90 -17.88 4.44
C TRP A 46 -22.52 -17.19 5.65
N GLN A 47 -21.65 -16.60 6.48
CA GLN A 47 -22.03 -15.81 7.64
C GLN A 47 -21.34 -14.44 7.63
N ILE A 48 -22.01 -13.44 8.19
CA ILE A 48 -21.54 -12.07 8.33
C ILE A 48 -21.46 -11.64 9.80
N SER A 49 -20.51 -10.77 10.13
CA SER A 49 -20.31 -10.22 11.47
C SER A 49 -19.78 -8.79 11.43
N GLN A 50 -20.22 -7.92 12.35
CA GLN A 50 -19.65 -6.56 12.49
C GLN A 50 -18.40 -6.52 13.37
N ASP A 51 -18.21 -7.52 14.22
CA ASP A 51 -17.24 -7.51 15.32
C ASP A 51 -16.35 -8.75 15.39
N SER A 52 -16.47 -9.67 14.41
CA SER A 52 -15.83 -11.00 14.34
C SER A 52 -16.24 -11.99 15.45
N ILE A 53 -17.19 -11.62 16.31
CA ILE A 53 -17.63 -12.40 17.46
C ILE A 53 -19.06 -12.90 17.25
N ASN A 54 -19.96 -12.02 16.83
CA ASN A 54 -21.37 -12.30 16.62
C ASN A 54 -21.66 -12.52 15.14
N TRP A 55 -22.07 -13.74 14.77
CA TRP A 55 -22.22 -14.18 13.38
C TRP A 55 -23.68 -14.43 13.03
N LEU A 56 -24.09 -13.97 11.85
CA LEU A 56 -25.43 -14.16 11.28
C LEU A 56 -25.33 -14.85 9.92
N ASP A 57 -26.23 -15.77 9.62
CA ASP A 57 -26.31 -16.41 8.30
C ASP A 57 -26.72 -15.39 7.23
N LEU A 58 -26.04 -15.43 6.09
CA LEU A 58 -26.43 -14.70 4.88
C LEU A 58 -27.44 -15.56 4.10
N ASP A 59 -28.69 -15.11 4.06
CA ASP A 59 -29.79 -15.85 3.44
C ASP A 59 -29.52 -16.14 1.95
N GLY A 60 -29.47 -17.43 1.60
CA GLY A 60 -29.32 -17.89 0.22
C GLY A 60 -27.88 -17.96 -0.30
N GLU A 61 -26.91 -17.51 0.49
CA GLU A 61 -25.49 -17.55 0.12
C GLU A 61 -24.88 -18.92 0.48
N ASN A 62 -25.19 -19.92 -0.36
CA ASN A 62 -24.78 -21.32 -0.20
C ASN A 62 -23.78 -21.79 -1.26
N ASN A 63 -23.29 -20.87 -2.08
CA ASN A 63 -22.29 -21.17 -3.08
C ASN A 63 -20.88 -21.12 -2.47
N PRO A 64 -19.90 -21.83 -3.06
CA PRO A 64 -18.51 -21.77 -2.64
C PRO A 64 -17.89 -20.38 -2.85
N GLU A 65 -18.48 -19.60 -3.74
CA GLU A 65 -18.17 -18.20 -4.02
C GLU A 65 -19.22 -17.28 -3.37
N LEU A 66 -18.77 -16.19 -2.76
CA LEU A 66 -19.60 -15.10 -2.20
C LEU A 66 -19.19 -13.77 -2.82
N LEU A 67 -20.14 -13.05 -3.41
CA LEU A 67 -19.92 -11.68 -3.89
C LEU A 67 -20.39 -10.68 -2.83
N ILE A 68 -19.50 -9.82 -2.37
CA ILE A 68 -19.80 -8.79 -1.36
C ILE A 68 -19.50 -7.40 -1.92
N SER A 69 -20.17 -6.38 -1.37
CA SER A 69 -19.88 -5.00 -1.71
C SER A 69 -18.45 -4.64 -1.30
N SER A 70 -17.73 -3.95 -2.19
CA SER A 70 -16.36 -3.51 -1.94
C SER A 70 -16.26 -2.44 -0.83
N THR A 71 -17.36 -1.77 -0.52
CA THR A 71 -17.48 -0.79 0.58
C THR A 71 -17.89 -1.40 1.92
N ASP A 72 -18.19 -2.70 1.95
CA ASP A 72 -18.61 -3.35 3.18
C ASP A 72 -17.43 -3.41 4.18
N THR A 73 -17.68 -3.20 5.47
CA THR A 73 -16.67 -3.23 6.53
C THR A 73 -16.80 -4.44 7.44
N ASN A 74 -17.77 -5.32 7.15
CA ASN A 74 -18.08 -6.52 7.91
C ASN A 74 -17.00 -7.61 7.74
N PHE A 75 -17.05 -8.59 8.63
CA PHE A 75 -16.34 -9.85 8.56
C PHE A 75 -17.23 -10.92 7.94
N TYR A 76 -16.62 -11.85 7.23
CA TYR A 76 -17.28 -12.98 6.57
C TYR A 76 -16.59 -14.28 6.94
N ARG A 77 -17.37 -15.34 7.08
CA ARG A 77 -16.84 -16.71 7.23
C ARG A 77 -17.77 -17.70 6.54
N ALA A 78 -17.23 -18.83 6.14
CA ALA A 78 -17.98 -19.95 5.62
C ALA A 78 -18.23 -20.98 6.71
N VAL A 79 -19.42 -21.59 6.67
CA VAL A 79 -19.80 -22.75 7.46
C VAL A 79 -20.04 -23.91 6.50
N ILE A 80 -19.38 -25.04 6.71
CA ILE A 80 -19.47 -26.22 5.84
C ILE A 80 -20.12 -27.37 6.62
N TYR A 81 -21.25 -27.86 6.11
CA TYR A 81 -21.98 -28.99 6.66
C TYR A 81 -21.64 -30.27 5.89
N VAL A 82 -21.12 -31.29 6.58
CA VAL A 82 -20.79 -32.60 5.99
C VAL A 82 -21.58 -33.71 6.69
N GLY A 83 -22.71 -34.10 6.10
CA GLY A 83 -23.58 -35.14 6.66
C GLY A 83 -24.27 -34.68 7.95
N THR A 84 -24.23 -35.51 8.99
CA THR A 84 -24.87 -35.22 10.31
C THR A 84 -23.85 -34.83 11.38
N CYS A 85 -22.63 -34.51 10.99
CA CYS A 85 -21.57 -34.08 11.91
C CYS A 85 -21.72 -32.60 12.27
N GLU A 86 -20.99 -32.17 13.31
CA GLU A 86 -20.81 -30.75 13.61
C GLU A 86 -20.22 -30.01 12.40
N PRO A 87 -20.68 -28.77 12.12
CA PRO A 87 -20.20 -28.00 10.99
C PRO A 87 -18.74 -27.55 11.19
N TYR A 88 -18.05 -27.37 10.07
CA TYR A 88 -16.72 -26.78 10.03
C TYR A 88 -16.83 -25.29 9.76
N TYR A 89 -16.11 -24.49 10.53
CA TYR A 89 -16.05 -23.03 10.35
C TYR A 89 -14.71 -22.66 9.73
N SER A 90 -14.74 -21.77 8.75
CA SER A 90 -13.53 -21.06 8.35
C SER A 90 -13.17 -20.00 9.40
N ASP A 91 -11.94 -19.51 9.33
CA ASP A 91 -11.58 -18.25 9.97
C ASP A 91 -12.44 -17.10 9.40
N GLY A 92 -12.71 -16.11 10.25
CA GLY A 92 -13.40 -14.90 9.85
C GLY A 92 -12.44 -13.98 9.11
N ILE A 93 -12.75 -13.65 7.86
CA ILE A 93 -12.01 -12.65 7.11
C ILE A 93 -12.73 -11.32 7.19
N LYS A 94 -12.02 -10.24 7.50
CA LYS A 94 -12.57 -8.90 7.28
C LYS A 94 -12.68 -8.69 5.78
N ASN A 95 -13.74 -8.04 5.28
CA ASN A 95 -13.77 -7.60 3.89
C ASN A 95 -12.44 -6.94 3.59
N PRO A 96 -11.63 -7.44 2.62
CA PRO A 96 -10.52 -6.67 2.13
C PRO A 96 -11.18 -5.46 1.49
N LYS A 97 -11.24 -4.35 2.25
CA LYS A 97 -11.70 -3.03 1.78
C LYS A 97 -11.36 -2.93 0.30
N SER A 98 -12.30 -2.48 -0.53
CA SER A 98 -11.91 -2.07 -1.87
C SER A 98 -10.71 -1.15 -1.72
N PHE A 99 -9.63 -1.52 -2.41
CA PHE A 99 -8.46 -0.68 -2.55
C PHE A 99 -8.74 0.44 -3.58
N SER A 100 -10.03 0.73 -3.84
CA SER A 100 -10.47 1.80 -4.73
C SER A 100 -10.35 3.15 -4.04
N LEU A 101 -10.15 4.20 -4.82
CA LEU A 101 -10.12 5.57 -4.34
C LEU A 101 -11.44 5.94 -3.68
N THR A 102 -11.36 6.69 -2.58
CA THR A 102 -12.51 7.33 -1.96
C THR A 102 -12.98 8.52 -2.81
N GLN A 103 -14.22 8.98 -2.62
CA GLN A 103 -14.71 10.14 -3.36
C GLN A 103 -13.86 11.40 -3.08
N ASP A 104 -13.41 11.59 -1.85
CA ASP A 104 -12.55 12.72 -1.49
C ASP A 104 -11.19 12.67 -2.23
N GLU A 105 -10.61 11.47 -2.37
CA GLU A 105 -9.39 11.27 -3.16
C GLU A 105 -9.63 11.54 -4.65
N ILE A 106 -10.75 11.07 -5.20
CA ILE A 106 -11.14 11.32 -6.60
C ILE A 106 -11.32 12.82 -6.84
N ASP A 107 -12.03 13.51 -5.95
CA ASP A 107 -12.26 14.95 -6.05
C ASP A 107 -10.94 15.73 -6.00
N LEU A 108 -9.98 15.31 -5.16
CA LEU A 108 -8.65 15.90 -5.09
C LEU A 108 -7.84 15.67 -6.39
N ILE A 109 -7.89 14.46 -6.93
CA ILE A 109 -7.24 14.08 -8.20
C ILE A 109 -7.81 14.89 -9.36
N LEU A 110 -9.13 15.07 -9.41
CA LEU A 110 -9.84 15.74 -10.49
C LEU A 110 -10.04 17.25 -10.28
N ALA A 111 -9.52 17.81 -9.17
CA ALA A 111 -9.60 19.24 -8.87
C ALA A 111 -8.96 20.13 -9.96
N ALA A 112 -8.00 19.59 -10.71
CA ALA A 112 -7.37 20.26 -11.86
C ALA A 112 -7.03 19.26 -12.97
N GLY A 113 -6.66 19.76 -14.16
CA GLY A 113 -6.25 18.92 -15.29
C GLY A 113 -4.88 18.24 -15.08
N THR A 114 -4.51 17.34 -15.99
CA THR A 114 -3.22 16.60 -15.95
C THR A 114 -1.99 17.49 -16.11
N GLU A 115 -2.18 18.70 -16.66
CA GLU A 115 -1.14 19.73 -16.87
C GLU A 115 -0.98 20.67 -15.66
N THR A 116 -1.44 20.25 -14.48
CA THR A 116 -1.43 21.07 -13.26
C THR A 116 -0.89 20.27 -12.09
N GLU A 117 0.10 20.85 -11.42
CA GLU A 117 0.72 20.29 -10.23
C GLU A 117 -0.30 20.07 -9.10
N MET A 118 0.11 19.29 -8.11
CA MET A 118 -0.61 19.08 -6.86
C MET A 118 0.06 19.87 -5.75
N GLU A 119 -0.72 20.30 -4.78
CA GLU A 119 -0.17 20.90 -3.57
C GLU A 119 0.55 19.82 -2.75
N VAL A 120 1.79 20.13 -2.35
CA VAL A 120 2.58 19.24 -1.49
C VAL A 120 2.21 19.50 -0.04
N MET A 121 1.78 18.44 0.64
CA MET A 121 1.43 18.43 2.05
C MET A 121 2.63 18.78 2.93
N ASN A 122 2.40 19.59 3.97
CA ASN A 122 3.42 20.06 4.89
C ASN A 122 3.32 19.35 6.26
N ILE A 123 4.39 18.67 6.70
CA ILE A 123 4.38 17.92 7.97
C ILE A 123 4.12 18.80 9.20
N PHE A 124 4.39 20.11 9.11
CA PHE A 124 4.19 21.04 10.22
C PHE A 124 2.78 21.64 10.24
N GLU A 125 1.94 21.31 9.25
CA GLU A 125 0.58 21.80 9.14
C GLU A 125 -0.44 20.70 9.48
N HIS A 126 -1.57 21.14 10.01
CA HIS A 126 -2.74 20.29 10.23
C HIS A 126 -3.85 20.75 9.28
N PRO A 127 -4.52 19.83 8.54
CA PRO A 127 -4.57 18.38 8.78
C PRO A 127 -3.49 17.53 8.07
N ASP A 128 -2.64 18.10 7.22
CA ASP A 128 -1.64 17.43 6.37
C ASP A 128 -0.84 16.33 7.07
N SER A 129 -0.28 16.66 8.24
CA SER A 129 0.46 15.75 9.09
C SER A 129 -0.26 14.42 9.36
N ASN A 130 -1.60 14.41 9.44
CA ASN A 130 -2.38 13.19 9.67
C ASN A 130 -2.23 12.18 8.52
N ILE A 131 -2.17 12.67 7.28
CA ILE A 131 -2.00 11.83 6.10
C ILE A 131 -0.55 11.35 6.02
N LEU A 132 0.40 12.28 6.20
CA LEU A 132 1.85 12.02 6.08
C LEU A 132 2.38 10.98 7.08
N VAL A 133 1.76 10.85 8.26
CA VAL A 133 2.16 9.89 9.30
C VAL A 133 1.22 8.68 9.39
N SER A 134 0.34 8.49 8.41
CA SER A 134 -0.55 7.33 8.34
C SER A 134 -0.03 6.28 7.38
N ILE A 135 -0.28 5.01 7.71
CA ILE A 135 0.01 3.89 6.80
C ILE A 135 -0.96 3.98 5.62
N SER A 136 -0.43 3.95 4.41
CA SER A 136 -1.23 3.99 3.19
C SER A 136 -1.83 2.63 2.87
N ASP A 137 -3.12 2.66 2.54
CA ASP A 137 -3.86 1.51 2.03
C ASP A 137 -3.36 1.16 0.60
N PRO A 138 -3.36 -0.12 0.19
CA PRO A 138 -3.13 -0.50 -1.20
C PRO A 138 -4.08 0.20 -2.19
N LEU A 139 -3.71 0.20 -3.46
CA LEU A 139 -4.42 0.82 -4.58
C LEU A 139 -4.82 -0.22 -5.62
N SER A 140 -6.12 -0.32 -5.93
CA SER A 140 -6.64 -1.21 -6.96
C SER A 140 -6.49 -0.57 -8.35
N VAL A 141 -5.60 -1.13 -9.17
CA VAL A 141 -5.35 -0.66 -10.55
C VAL A 141 -6.58 -0.81 -11.44
N ASP A 142 -7.35 -1.90 -11.25
CA ASP A 142 -8.50 -2.23 -12.10
C ASP A 142 -9.66 -1.24 -11.95
N CYS A 143 -9.69 -0.48 -10.85
CA CYS A 143 -10.89 0.22 -10.42
C CYS A 143 -10.88 1.72 -10.46
N ASN A 144 -9.70 2.26 -10.71
CA ASN A 144 -9.51 3.69 -10.81
C ASN A 144 -8.50 3.99 -11.91
N TYR A 145 -8.48 3.21 -13.00
CA TYR A 145 -7.43 3.34 -14.00
C TYR A 145 -7.32 4.78 -14.53
N ASP A 146 -8.44 5.42 -14.86
CA ASP A 146 -8.45 6.79 -15.38
C ASP A 146 -8.00 7.80 -14.31
N GLU A 147 -8.47 7.67 -13.07
CA GLU A 147 -8.05 8.54 -11.97
C GLU A 147 -6.58 8.32 -11.59
N ILE A 148 -6.08 7.08 -11.64
CA ILE A 148 -4.67 6.74 -11.38
C ILE A 148 -3.80 7.34 -12.47
N VAL A 149 -4.19 7.25 -13.74
CA VAL A 149 -3.46 7.90 -14.84
C VAL A 149 -3.46 9.41 -14.63
N HIS A 150 -4.58 10.01 -14.26
CA HIS A 150 -4.68 11.44 -14.00
C HIS A 150 -3.79 11.89 -12.83
N MET A 151 -3.88 11.18 -11.70
CA MET A 151 -3.04 11.37 -10.52
C MET A 151 -1.56 11.24 -10.86
N LYS A 152 -1.19 10.19 -11.59
CA LYS A 152 0.18 9.92 -12.02
C LYS A 152 0.77 11.11 -12.78
N GLU A 153 0.06 11.68 -13.76
CA GLU A 153 0.59 12.81 -14.53
C GLU A 153 0.72 14.08 -13.67
N ARG A 154 -0.25 14.37 -12.79
CA ARG A 154 -0.17 15.53 -11.88
C ARG A 154 0.95 15.39 -10.84
N MET A 155 1.13 14.21 -10.27
CA MET A 155 2.24 13.91 -9.36
C MET A 155 3.60 14.05 -10.07
N TYR A 156 3.69 13.64 -11.34
CA TYR A 156 4.92 13.79 -12.12
C TYR A 156 5.30 15.26 -12.32
N LEU A 157 4.33 16.12 -12.64
CA LEU A 157 4.58 17.56 -12.71
C LEU A 157 5.03 18.13 -11.36
N THR A 158 4.39 17.68 -10.27
CA THR A 158 4.70 18.13 -8.91
C THR A 158 6.15 17.81 -8.52
N VAL A 159 6.62 16.58 -8.74
CA VAL A 159 8.00 16.21 -8.40
C VAL A 159 9.04 16.82 -9.34
N THR A 160 8.64 17.21 -10.55
CA THR A 160 9.53 17.82 -11.54
C THR A 160 9.43 19.34 -11.61
N ASP A 161 8.70 19.98 -10.67
CA ASP A 161 8.61 21.44 -10.56
C ASP A 161 10.03 22.04 -10.50
N PRO A 162 10.40 22.93 -11.44
CA PRO A 162 11.70 23.60 -11.44
C PRO A 162 11.98 24.45 -10.19
N LEU A 163 10.95 24.87 -9.46
CA LEU A 163 11.09 25.64 -8.22
C LEU A 163 11.35 24.73 -7.01
N ASN A 164 10.79 23.52 -7.00
CA ASN A 164 10.88 22.55 -5.90
C ASN A 164 11.17 21.13 -6.41
N THR A 165 12.29 20.97 -7.12
CA THR A 165 12.60 19.69 -7.79
C THR A 165 12.87 18.57 -6.79
N GLY A 166 12.13 17.46 -6.92
CA GLY A 166 12.34 16.22 -6.21
C GLY A 166 12.96 15.12 -7.09
N VAL A 167 13.42 14.05 -6.46
CA VAL A 167 13.86 12.80 -7.13
C VAL A 167 12.87 11.65 -6.90
N GLY A 168 11.82 11.91 -6.14
CA GLY A 168 10.70 11.02 -5.87
C GLY A 168 9.57 11.79 -5.19
N ILE A 169 8.35 11.24 -5.28
CA ILE A 169 7.18 11.71 -4.55
C ILE A 169 6.20 10.57 -4.32
N ALA A 170 5.69 10.44 -3.10
CA ALA A 170 4.66 9.48 -2.73
C ALA A 170 3.26 10.11 -2.74
N ALA A 171 2.22 9.34 -3.07
CA ALA A 171 0.84 9.83 -3.13
C ALA A 171 0.34 10.49 -1.83
N PRO A 172 0.73 10.04 -0.61
CA PRO A 172 0.39 10.72 0.64
C PRO A 172 0.90 12.16 0.72
N GLN A 173 2.02 12.47 0.05
CA GLN A 173 2.58 13.83 0.02
C GLN A 173 1.73 14.80 -0.79
N VAL A 174 0.78 14.31 -1.59
CA VAL A 174 -0.20 15.13 -2.31
C VAL A 174 -1.62 14.86 -1.82
N GLY A 175 -1.77 14.31 -0.61
CA GLY A 175 -3.05 14.10 0.06
C GLY A 175 -3.79 12.82 -0.27
N ILE A 176 -3.21 11.92 -1.06
CA ILE A 176 -3.86 10.67 -1.48
C ILE A 176 -3.24 9.52 -0.70
N ASN A 177 -3.93 8.99 0.30
CA ASN A 177 -3.37 8.00 1.22
C ASN A 177 -3.39 6.57 0.66
N ARG A 178 -2.75 6.40 -0.49
CA ARG A 178 -2.67 5.15 -1.25
C ARG A 178 -1.22 4.78 -1.56
N ARG A 179 -0.93 3.48 -1.69
CA ARG A 179 0.41 3.00 -2.03
C ARG A 179 0.76 3.24 -3.49
N ALA A 180 1.19 4.45 -3.82
CA ALA A 180 1.76 4.78 -5.12
C ALA A 180 2.83 5.86 -5.00
N CYS A 181 3.86 5.81 -5.86
CA CYS A 181 4.90 6.81 -5.88
C CYS A 181 5.59 6.93 -7.25
N TRP A 182 6.20 8.08 -7.49
CA TRP A 182 7.18 8.29 -8.55
C TRP A 182 8.59 8.19 -7.98
N ILE A 183 9.49 7.55 -8.72
CA ILE A 183 10.91 7.43 -8.37
C ILE A 183 11.77 7.70 -9.60
N GLN A 184 12.79 8.52 -9.44
CA GLN A 184 13.81 8.73 -10.45
C GLN A 184 14.87 7.61 -10.43
N ARG A 185 14.99 6.87 -11.54
CA ARG A 185 15.81 5.66 -11.70
C ARG A 185 17.21 5.95 -12.24
N TYR A 186 18.09 6.43 -11.37
CA TYR A 186 19.50 6.74 -11.71
C TYR A 186 20.30 5.51 -12.19
N ASP A 187 19.90 4.32 -11.78
CA ASP A 187 20.43 3.03 -12.22
C ASP A 187 20.09 2.69 -13.68
N LYS A 188 19.03 3.30 -14.22
CA LYS A 188 18.58 3.11 -15.60
C LYS A 188 19.06 4.21 -16.55
N ALA A 189 19.86 5.15 -16.04
CA ALA A 189 20.39 6.27 -16.81
C ALA A 189 21.82 5.97 -17.28
N PRO A 190 22.10 5.86 -18.59
CA PRO A 190 23.47 5.85 -19.04
C PRO A 190 24.12 7.22 -18.78
N TRP A 191 25.42 7.23 -18.44
CA TRP A 191 26.16 8.46 -18.11
C TRP A 191 26.02 9.60 -19.14
N TRP A 192 25.78 9.25 -20.41
CA TRP A 192 25.66 10.21 -21.50
C TRP A 192 24.23 10.72 -21.73
N ASN A 193 23.21 10.25 -21.00
CA ASN A 193 21.82 10.61 -21.29
C ASN A 193 21.58 12.13 -21.08
N PRO A 194 21.32 12.89 -22.16
CA PRO A 194 21.12 14.34 -22.04
C PRO A 194 19.81 14.71 -21.31
N PHE A 195 18.89 13.75 -21.14
CA PHE A 195 17.60 13.95 -20.49
C PHE A 195 17.59 13.55 -19.01
N GLY A 196 18.73 13.15 -18.46
CA GLY A 196 18.85 12.71 -17.06
C GLY A 196 18.30 11.31 -16.81
N ALA A 197 18.12 10.97 -15.54
CA ALA A 197 17.58 9.66 -15.16
C ALA A 197 16.05 9.61 -15.36
N PRO A 198 15.52 8.51 -15.94
CA PRO A 198 14.08 8.39 -16.17
C PRO A 198 13.32 8.31 -14.85
N PHE A 199 12.12 8.87 -14.82
CA PHE A 199 11.16 8.63 -13.74
C PHE A 199 10.30 7.41 -14.07
N GLU A 200 9.95 6.63 -13.06
CA GLU A 200 9.01 5.51 -13.16
C GLU A 200 7.96 5.61 -12.05
N PHE A 201 6.72 5.23 -12.38
CA PHE A 201 5.58 5.25 -11.47
C PHE A 201 5.32 3.84 -10.97
N TYR A 202 5.18 3.69 -9.65
CA TYR A 202 5.04 2.40 -8.97
C TYR A 202 3.70 2.35 -8.24
N VAL A 203 2.96 1.27 -8.44
CA VAL A 203 1.73 0.98 -7.69
C VAL A 203 1.97 -0.17 -6.74
N ASN A 204 1.47 -0.04 -5.51
CA ASN A 204 1.65 -0.98 -4.41
C ASN A 204 3.11 -1.43 -4.18
N PRO A 205 4.11 -0.54 -4.23
CA PRO A 205 5.49 -0.97 -4.03
C PRO A 205 5.75 -1.38 -2.56
N VAL A 206 6.58 -2.40 -2.38
CA VAL A 206 7.06 -2.89 -1.08
C VAL A 206 8.51 -3.34 -1.17
N ILE A 207 9.31 -3.04 -0.15
CA ILE A 207 10.67 -3.59 0.00
C ILE A 207 10.55 -4.98 0.62
N THR A 208 10.95 -6.01 -0.12
CA THR A 208 10.90 -7.42 0.31
C THR A 208 12.19 -7.88 0.96
N ALA A 209 13.32 -7.24 0.64
CA ALA A 209 14.60 -7.43 1.31
C ALA A 209 15.49 -6.19 1.16
N ARG A 210 16.50 -6.06 2.01
CA ARG A 210 17.47 -4.96 1.92
C ARG A 210 18.81 -5.35 2.52
N SER A 211 19.84 -4.58 2.22
CA SER A 211 21.17 -4.75 2.81
C SER A 211 21.18 -4.51 4.31
N ASP A 212 21.97 -5.29 5.05
CA ASP A 212 22.36 -4.97 6.43
C ASP A 212 23.37 -3.82 6.49
N THR A 213 24.08 -3.56 5.38
CA THR A 213 25.01 -2.44 5.28
C THR A 213 24.23 -1.15 5.03
N LEU A 214 24.35 -0.22 5.97
CA LEU A 214 23.77 1.12 5.89
C LEU A 214 24.84 2.16 5.54
N VAL A 215 24.46 3.16 4.74
CA VAL A 215 25.29 4.33 4.44
C VAL A 215 24.55 5.60 4.85
N GLN A 216 25.28 6.56 5.40
CA GLN A 216 24.75 7.89 5.64
C GLN A 216 24.83 8.70 4.34
N ARG A 217 23.74 9.34 3.96
CA ARG A 217 23.69 10.21 2.77
C ARG A 217 22.80 11.40 3.05
N ALA A 218 23.06 12.51 2.35
CA ALA A 218 22.18 13.66 2.35
C ALA A 218 20.75 13.25 1.99
N ASP A 219 19.78 13.73 2.76
CA ASP A 219 18.36 13.40 2.60
C ASP A 219 17.52 14.66 2.82
N GLY A 220 16.36 14.70 2.20
CA GLY A 220 15.44 15.82 2.24
C GLY A 220 14.09 15.41 1.67
N CYS A 221 13.04 16.15 2.00
CA CYS A 221 11.68 15.78 1.66
C CYS A 221 10.91 17.03 1.24
N LEU A 222 10.13 16.94 0.16
CA LEU A 222 9.27 18.03 -0.31
C LEU A 222 8.22 18.43 0.75
N SER A 223 7.81 17.48 1.60
CA SER A 223 6.85 17.71 2.68
C SER A 223 7.45 18.30 3.96
N VAL A 224 8.75 18.61 3.96
CA VAL A 224 9.47 19.19 5.10
C VAL A 224 10.16 20.49 4.65
N PRO A 225 9.47 21.63 4.72
CA PRO A 225 10.03 22.92 4.30
C PRO A 225 11.28 23.29 5.10
N GLN A 226 12.27 23.88 4.43
CA GLN A 226 13.53 24.33 5.04
C GLN A 226 13.60 25.86 5.21
N GLU A 227 12.48 26.55 5.04
CA GLU A 227 12.41 28.01 5.13
C GLU A 227 12.44 28.53 6.58
N ALA A 228 12.76 29.82 6.73
CA ALA A 228 12.79 30.47 8.03
C ALA A 228 11.41 30.42 8.72
N GLY A 229 11.36 29.78 9.88
CA GLY A 229 10.12 29.59 10.65
C GLY A 229 9.82 28.12 10.97
N TYR A 230 10.43 27.18 10.25
CA TYR A 230 10.33 25.75 10.54
C TYR A 230 11.50 25.24 11.40
N PRO A 231 11.31 24.13 12.14
CA PRO A 231 12.38 23.51 12.91
C PRO A 231 13.54 23.03 12.02
N ASP A 232 14.77 23.13 12.53
CA ASP A 232 15.93 22.51 11.90
C ASP A 232 15.78 20.99 11.86
N MET A 233 15.93 20.40 10.69
CA MET A 233 15.84 18.95 10.48
C MET A 233 17.18 18.34 10.09
N PRO A 234 17.39 17.03 10.33
CA PRO A 234 18.61 16.34 9.92
C PRO A 234 18.89 16.54 8.42
N ASP A 235 20.13 16.76 8.05
CA ASP A 235 20.53 16.91 6.64
C ASP A 235 20.81 15.56 5.96
N SER A 236 20.75 14.46 6.72
CA SER A 236 21.18 13.15 6.29
C SER A 236 20.49 12.02 7.05
N THR A 237 20.35 10.89 6.36
CA THR A 237 19.79 9.64 6.90
C THR A 237 20.70 8.48 6.60
N TYR A 238 20.55 7.40 7.36
CA TYR A 238 21.15 6.12 7.04
C TYR A 238 20.20 5.37 6.12
N ARG A 239 20.69 4.65 5.11
CA ARG A 239 19.87 3.83 4.20
C ARG A 239 20.63 2.58 3.78
N ALA A 240 19.91 1.49 3.53
CA ALA A 240 20.51 0.27 2.99
C ALA A 240 21.06 0.53 1.58
N ILE A 241 22.23 -0.03 1.28
CA ILE A 241 22.90 0.18 -0.03
C ILE A 241 22.19 -0.52 -1.21
N TRP A 242 21.31 -1.47 -0.93
CA TRP A 242 20.47 -2.13 -1.92
C TRP A 242 19.14 -2.54 -1.30
N VAL A 243 18.12 -2.67 -2.14
CA VAL A 243 16.79 -3.18 -1.78
C VAL A 243 16.27 -4.12 -2.86
N ASP A 244 15.52 -5.15 -2.47
CA ASP A 244 14.64 -5.90 -3.36
C ASP A 244 13.24 -5.31 -3.23
N VAL A 245 12.62 -5.00 -4.37
CA VAL A 245 11.32 -4.34 -4.42
C VAL A 245 10.36 -5.20 -5.22
N GLU A 246 9.14 -5.35 -4.70
CA GLU A 246 7.99 -5.86 -5.44
C GLU A 246 6.99 -4.73 -5.67
N TYR A 247 6.41 -4.66 -6.86
CA TYR A 247 5.43 -3.63 -7.22
C TYR A 247 4.54 -4.10 -8.38
N GLN A 248 3.49 -3.34 -8.64
CA GLN A 248 2.53 -3.59 -9.72
C GLN A 248 2.65 -2.53 -10.82
N LEU A 249 2.51 -2.98 -12.07
CA LEU A 249 2.28 -2.13 -13.24
C LEU A 249 0.80 -1.76 -13.36
N LEU A 250 0.50 -0.75 -14.18
CA LEU A 250 -0.88 -0.32 -14.45
C LEU A 250 -1.74 -1.35 -15.22
N ASP A 251 -1.16 -2.47 -15.65
CA ASP A 251 -1.88 -3.61 -16.21
C ASP A 251 -2.10 -4.75 -15.19
N GLY A 252 -1.77 -4.51 -13.92
CA GLY A 252 -1.87 -5.48 -12.83
C GLY A 252 -0.70 -6.46 -12.73
N THR A 253 0.26 -6.41 -13.67
CA THR A 253 1.44 -7.29 -13.63
C THR A 253 2.30 -6.97 -12.41
N THR A 254 2.61 -8.00 -11.62
CA THR A 254 3.55 -7.89 -10.50
C THR A 254 4.98 -8.11 -10.99
N ILE A 255 5.88 -7.21 -10.60
CA ILE A 255 7.31 -7.24 -10.92
C ILE A 255 8.08 -7.29 -9.60
N THR A 256 9.14 -8.09 -9.58
CA THR A 256 10.14 -8.09 -8.52
C THR A 256 11.50 -7.78 -9.13
N GLU A 257 12.22 -6.82 -8.58
CA GLU A 257 13.58 -6.49 -9.01
C GLU A 257 14.48 -6.11 -7.83
N ARG A 258 15.79 -6.29 -8.02
CA ARG A 258 16.82 -5.76 -7.11
C ARG A 258 17.27 -4.40 -7.60
N ILE A 259 17.32 -3.44 -6.69
CA ILE A 259 17.92 -2.12 -6.87
C ILE A 259 19.24 -2.10 -6.09
N ASP A 260 20.36 -2.29 -6.80
CA ASP A 260 21.72 -2.33 -6.23
C ASP A 260 22.52 -1.03 -6.42
N HIS A 261 21.95 -0.05 -7.12
CA HIS A 261 22.48 1.30 -7.18
C HIS A 261 22.11 2.07 -5.91
N GLU A 262 23.10 2.39 -5.08
CA GLU A 262 22.91 2.96 -3.74
C GLU A 262 21.98 4.18 -3.70
N TYR A 263 22.11 5.10 -4.66
CA TYR A 263 21.29 6.31 -4.65
C TYR A 263 19.84 6.01 -5.07
N THR A 264 19.62 5.13 -6.04
CA THR A 264 18.24 4.71 -6.38
C THR A 264 17.63 3.95 -5.21
N ALA A 265 18.39 3.05 -4.57
CA ALA A 265 17.94 2.31 -3.40
C ALA A 265 17.60 3.25 -2.22
N HIS A 266 18.33 4.35 -2.05
CA HIS A 266 18.00 5.41 -1.10
C HIS A 266 16.63 6.02 -1.41
N ILE A 267 16.40 6.43 -2.67
CA ILE A 267 15.13 7.05 -3.10
C ILE A 267 13.96 6.07 -2.86
N PHE A 268 14.08 4.80 -3.24
CA PHE A 268 13.05 3.79 -2.94
C PHE A 268 12.74 3.72 -1.45
N GLN A 269 13.76 3.67 -0.58
CA GLN A 269 13.53 3.62 0.87
C GLN A 269 12.87 4.90 1.40
N HIS A 270 13.15 6.06 0.81
CA HIS A 270 12.50 7.32 1.18
C HIS A 270 11.02 7.30 0.78
N GLU A 271 10.73 7.02 -0.48
CA GLU A 271 9.35 7.05 -0.98
C GLU A 271 8.47 5.96 -0.37
N LEU A 272 9.02 4.77 -0.09
CA LEU A 272 8.26 3.70 0.54
C LEU A 272 8.08 3.92 2.05
N ASP A 273 9.01 4.62 2.71
CA ASP A 273 8.80 5.07 4.10
C ASP A 273 7.57 6.01 4.17
N HIS A 274 7.36 6.90 3.19
CA HIS A 274 6.13 7.72 3.13
C HIS A 274 4.85 6.88 3.03
N LEU A 275 4.87 5.77 2.31
CA LEU A 275 3.71 4.85 2.22
C LEU A 275 3.43 4.10 3.53
N ASP A 276 4.42 4.05 4.42
CA ASP A 276 4.32 3.43 5.73
C ASP A 276 4.14 4.49 6.85
N GLY A 277 3.96 5.76 6.50
CA GLY A 277 3.79 6.87 7.44
C GLY A 277 5.06 7.25 8.20
N ILE A 278 6.23 6.95 7.64
CA ILE A 278 7.54 7.17 8.26
C ILE A 278 8.19 8.38 7.59
N MET A 279 8.54 9.40 8.38
CA MET A 279 9.22 10.59 7.87
C MET A 279 10.74 10.40 7.89
N TYR A 280 11.46 10.97 6.91
CA TYR A 280 12.90 10.73 6.75
C TYR A 280 13.73 11.04 8.01
N MET A 281 13.34 12.06 8.79
CA MET A 281 13.97 12.44 10.06
C MET A 281 14.02 11.30 11.09
N GLU A 282 13.10 10.33 11.00
CA GLU A 282 13.12 9.12 11.81
C GLU A 282 14.27 8.18 11.44
N ARG A 283 14.89 8.32 10.27
CA ARG A 283 16.04 7.51 9.80
C ARG A 283 17.39 8.21 10.01
N SER A 284 17.40 9.32 10.75
CA SER A 284 18.61 10.11 11.07
C SER A 284 19.61 9.41 11.99
N GLN A 285 19.18 8.35 12.69
CA GLN A 285 20.03 7.55 13.58
C GLN A 285 19.99 6.08 13.19
N ILE A 286 21.15 5.41 13.23
CA ILE A 286 21.32 3.98 12.91
C ILE A 286 20.37 3.09 13.73
N ASN A 287 20.11 3.45 15.00
CA ASN A 287 19.26 2.65 15.89
C ASN A 287 17.77 2.70 15.55
N ASN A 288 17.35 3.58 14.62
CA ASN A 288 15.96 3.70 14.20
C ASN A 288 15.60 2.73 13.05
N PHE A 289 16.55 1.88 12.63
CA PHE A 289 16.33 0.75 11.72
C PHE A 289 15.72 -0.46 12.45
N LYS A 290 14.63 -0.26 13.20
CA LYS A 290 13.79 -1.40 13.59
C LYS A 290 13.02 -1.85 12.35
N LEU A 291 13.18 -3.13 12.00
CA LEU A 291 12.38 -3.80 10.98
C LEU A 291 10.91 -3.65 11.39
N PHE A 292 10.10 -2.94 10.61
CA PHE A 292 8.65 -3.05 10.70
C PHE A 292 8.29 -4.44 10.14
N ILE A 293 8.47 -5.47 10.96
CA ILE A 293 7.70 -6.71 10.79
C ILE A 293 6.28 -6.30 11.18
N LEU A 294 5.31 -6.46 10.27
CA LEU A 294 3.90 -6.31 10.63
C LEU A 294 3.65 -7.11 11.92
N PRO A 295 3.28 -6.46 13.04
CA PRO A 295 3.05 -7.20 14.26
C PRO A 295 1.88 -8.14 14.03
N GLU A 296 2.08 -9.43 14.30
CA GLU A 296 0.97 -10.33 14.58
C GLU A 296 0.18 -9.73 15.73
N SER A 297 -1.04 -9.28 15.42
CA SER A 297 -2.14 -8.94 16.31
C SER A 297 -1.83 -8.19 17.62
N SER A 298 -2.47 -7.02 17.71
CA SER A 298 -2.88 -6.32 18.93
C SER A 298 -1.77 -5.98 19.94
N GLU A 299 -1.28 -4.75 19.85
CA GLU A 299 -1.15 -3.92 21.05
C GLU A 299 -1.23 -2.44 20.65
N SER A 300 -2.09 -1.71 21.34
CA SER A 300 -2.38 -0.29 21.14
C SER A 300 -1.14 0.58 21.31
N TYR A 301 -0.83 1.41 20.31
CA TYR A 301 0.20 2.44 20.43
C TYR A 301 -0.25 3.54 21.41
N PRO A 302 0.56 3.90 22.42
CA PRO A 302 0.29 5.07 23.23
C PRO A 302 0.66 6.32 22.43
N LEU A 303 -0.28 7.27 22.37
CA LEU A 303 -0.03 8.64 21.90
C LEU A 303 1.18 9.23 22.65
N ARG A 304 2.24 9.57 21.92
CA ARG A 304 3.31 10.50 22.34
C ARG A 304 3.23 11.66 21.35
N GLY A 305 3.05 12.93 21.69
CA GLY A 305 3.21 13.62 22.96
C GLY A 305 4.00 14.89 22.65
N MET A 306 3.26 15.96 22.33
CA MET A 306 3.63 17.39 22.16
C MET A 306 4.85 17.74 21.29
#